data_AF-A0A813KTE9-F1
#
_entry.id   AF-A0A813KTE9-F1
#
_cell.length_a   1.000
_cell.length_b   1.000
_cell.length_c   1.000
_cell.angle_alpha   90.00
_cell.angle_beta   90.00
_cell.angle_gamma   90.00
#
_symmetry.space_group_name_H-M   'P 1'
#
loop_
_entity.id
_entity.type
_entity.pdbx_description
1 polymer ?
#
loop_
_entity_poly.entity_id
_entity_poly.type
_entity_poly.pdbx_seq_one_letter_code
_entity_poly.pdbx_strand_id
1 'polypeptide(L)'
;NRTTTMAILQGCEGCAVEWKVSVMMLSGACAQLLVGPSDTMQTLQERAARAFGRQIAGLVSQAGVKLPSSASASDVGLEDGSELTAVCLSLPVLVSSKAAFAALKADGSVVTWGQADYGGDSAGVHEQLRSGVQHLCATASGAFAALKDDGSVVTWGNPDYGGDSEAVQEHLRGCVQHVCSTEGAFAALKLDGSVVVWGASTFGGDCTAVRPELQSGVQQLRSTDAAFAVVKDDGSVVAWGQAEHGGDTGIVSEHLRSGVEELSSTQNAFAALKRDGSIVTWRSSRAYGDNVAVQAQLQSGSKHLYSTSVSFTAVLKHDGSTVTWGSSCFLRGDSALVREQLQIGVQQLCSTDNAYTALKEDGSVVTWGNSLCGGDCARVQAQLKSVRRICATTAAFAAVTDCGCVVTWGHPSRGGDSTAVQEQLRSGVQHICATNAAFAAVKDDGSVVSWGHSEFGGDSEAVRRDLSSGVLHIFSTLGGAFAAVKEDGSVVTWGHPDNGGSLS
;
A
#
# COMPACT_ATOMS: atom_id res chain seq x y z
N ASN A 1 22.96 -20.59 -75.25
CA ASN A 1 23.08 -21.24 -73.93
C ASN A 1 23.85 -20.32 -73.00
N ARG A 2 23.30 -19.68 -71.98
CA ARG A 2 22.04 -19.85 -71.26
C ARG A 2 21.53 -18.49 -70.78
N THR A 3 20.22 -18.34 -70.86
CA THR A 3 19.35 -17.30 -70.29
C THR A 3 19.41 -17.37 -68.76
N THR A 4 19.61 -16.25 -68.08
CA THR A 4 19.51 -16.16 -66.61
C THR A 4 18.13 -15.62 -66.25
N THR A 5 17.38 -16.42 -65.51
CA THR A 5 15.98 -16.20 -65.11
C THR A 5 15.87 -15.10 -64.05
N MET A 6 15.05 -14.07 -64.33
CA MET A 6 14.51 -13.14 -63.34
C MET A 6 13.57 -13.88 -62.38
N ALA A 7 13.85 -13.80 -61.07
CA ALA A 7 12.87 -14.12 -60.04
C ALA A 7 12.17 -12.83 -59.61
N ILE A 8 10.95 -12.64 -60.11
CA ILE A 8 9.99 -11.64 -59.63
C ILE A 8 9.38 -12.25 -58.35
N LEU A 9 9.68 -11.66 -57.19
CA LEU A 9 8.95 -11.94 -55.95
C LEU A 9 7.55 -11.30 -56.07
N GLN A 10 6.55 -12.13 -56.37
CA GLN A 10 5.15 -11.78 -56.18
C GLN A 10 4.89 -11.59 -54.68
N GLY A 11 4.46 -10.39 -54.31
CA GLY A 11 4.02 -10.07 -52.96
C GLY A 11 2.77 -10.87 -52.59
N CYS A 12 2.78 -11.45 -51.39
CA CYS A 12 1.57 -11.92 -50.73
C CYS A 12 0.77 -10.69 -50.26
N GLU A 13 -0.40 -10.47 -50.85
CA GLU A 13 -1.45 -9.64 -50.27
C GLU A 13 -1.88 -10.28 -48.94
N GLY A 14 -1.54 -9.63 -47.81
CA GLY A 14 -2.01 -10.04 -46.48
C GLY A 14 -0.99 -9.93 -45.33
N CYS A 15 0.29 -9.64 -45.58
CA CYS A 15 1.22 -9.32 -44.48
C CYS A 15 1.03 -7.86 -44.06
N ALA A 16 0.43 -7.63 -42.89
CA ALA A 16 0.47 -6.33 -42.24
C ALA A 16 1.94 -5.90 -42.13
N VAL A 17 2.30 -4.77 -42.73
CA VAL A 17 3.63 -4.19 -42.57
C VAL A 17 3.72 -3.72 -41.13
N GLU A 18 4.53 -4.40 -40.32
CA GLU A 18 4.82 -4.01 -38.94
C GLU A 18 6.25 -3.48 -38.85
N TRP A 19 6.42 -2.36 -38.17
CA TRP A 19 7.71 -1.74 -37.88
C TRP A 19 8.17 -2.11 -36.48
N LYS A 20 9.44 -2.44 -36.30
CA LYS A 20 10.08 -2.55 -34.99
C LYS A 20 10.56 -1.18 -34.54
N VAL A 21 9.91 -0.63 -33.52
CA VAL A 21 10.28 0.64 -32.89
C VAL A 21 10.92 0.35 -31.54
N SER A 22 12.08 0.95 -31.28
CA SER A 22 12.76 0.89 -29.99
C SER A 22 12.27 2.03 -29.11
N VAL A 23 11.66 1.70 -27.97
CA VAL A 23 11.29 2.68 -26.96
C VAL A 23 12.29 2.59 -25.82
N MET A 24 12.86 3.73 -25.41
CA MET A 24 13.88 3.82 -24.36
C MET A 24 13.40 4.69 -23.21
N MET A 25 13.73 4.30 -21.97
CA MET A 25 13.61 5.16 -20.79
C MET A 25 14.93 5.88 -20.53
N LEU A 26 14.86 7.03 -19.86
CA LEU A 26 16.05 7.76 -19.37
C LEU A 26 16.90 6.93 -18.40
N SER A 27 16.33 5.90 -17.77
CA SER A 27 17.05 4.92 -16.95
C SER A 27 17.92 3.95 -17.75
N GLY A 28 17.88 3.98 -19.09
CA GLY A 28 18.58 3.06 -19.98
C GLY A 28 17.82 1.77 -20.32
N ALA A 29 16.62 1.57 -19.75
CA ALA A 29 15.77 0.44 -20.12
C ALA A 29 15.23 0.61 -21.55
N CYS A 30 15.22 -0.47 -22.34
CA CYS A 30 14.77 -0.46 -23.74
C CYS A 30 13.79 -1.60 -24.00
N ALA A 31 12.72 -1.31 -24.74
CA ALA A 31 11.74 -2.27 -25.21
C ALA A 31 11.56 -2.15 -26.73
N GLN A 32 11.62 -3.28 -27.43
CA GLN A 32 11.29 -3.33 -28.86
C GLN A 32 9.81 -3.66 -29.02
N LEU A 33 9.08 -2.77 -29.70
CA LEU A 33 7.64 -2.88 -29.92
C LEU A 33 7.35 -2.98 -31.41
N LEU A 34 6.42 -3.86 -31.77
CA LEU A 34 5.86 -3.92 -33.12
C LEU A 34 4.76 -2.87 -33.24
N VAL A 35 4.77 -2.11 -34.34
CA VAL A 35 3.86 -1.00 -34.59
C VAL A 35 3.39 -1.06 -36.03
N GLY A 36 2.08 -1.11 -36.25
CA GLY A 36 1.49 -0.96 -37.57
C GLY A 36 1.40 0.52 -37.98
N PRO A 37 1.39 0.86 -39.27
CA PRO A 37 1.29 2.24 -39.77
C PRO A 37 0.08 3.00 -39.23
N SER A 38 -1.04 2.30 -39.01
CA SER A 38 -2.29 2.86 -38.49
C SER A 38 -2.38 2.84 -36.95
N ASP A 39 -1.42 2.23 -36.26
CA ASP A 39 -1.42 2.24 -34.80
C ASP A 39 -1.21 3.67 -34.28
N THR A 40 -1.97 4.05 -33.26
CA THR A 40 -1.84 5.37 -32.65
C THR A 40 -0.69 5.41 -31.65
N MET A 41 -0.19 6.61 -31.37
CA MET A 41 0.80 6.80 -30.30
C MET A 41 0.27 6.38 -28.93
N GLN A 42 -1.04 6.48 -28.68
CA GLN A 42 -1.67 5.94 -27.48
C GLN A 42 -1.51 4.41 -27.40
N THR A 43 -1.77 3.69 -28.49
CA THR A 43 -1.58 2.23 -28.54
C THR A 43 -0.12 1.86 -28.28
N LEU A 44 0.82 2.65 -28.83
CA LEU A 44 2.24 2.45 -28.59
C LEU A 44 2.65 2.75 -27.14
N GLN A 45 2.08 3.81 -26.53
CA GLN A 45 2.26 4.13 -25.10
C GLN A 45 1.78 3.00 -24.21
N GLU A 46 0.61 2.40 -24.48
CA GLU A 46 0.07 1.27 -23.71
C GLU A 46 0.92 -0.01 -23.85
N ARG A 47 1.49 -0.25 -25.04
CA ARG A 47 2.43 -1.37 -25.26
C ARG A 47 3.74 -1.14 -24.53
N ALA A 48 4.29 0.08 -24.59
CA ALA A 48 5.47 0.46 -23.83
C ALA A 48 5.22 0.36 -22.32
N ALA A 49 4.05 0.81 -21.84
CA ALA A 49 3.67 0.72 -20.44
C ALA A 49 3.64 -0.72 -19.94
N ARG A 50 3.09 -1.64 -20.74
CA ARG A 50 3.11 -3.08 -20.45
C ARG A 50 4.53 -3.66 -20.46
N ALA A 51 5.37 -3.26 -21.42
CA ALA A 51 6.74 -3.74 -21.51
C ALA A 51 7.61 -3.29 -20.32
N PHE A 52 7.41 -2.07 -19.83
CA PHE A 52 8.18 -1.51 -18.73
C PHE A 52 7.55 -1.71 -17.35
N GLY A 53 6.29 -2.17 -17.28
CA GLY A 53 5.53 -2.26 -16.04
C GLY A 53 5.32 -0.89 -15.37
N ARG A 54 5.26 0.20 -16.15
CA ARG A 54 5.14 1.59 -15.67
C ARG A 54 4.21 2.39 -16.57
N GLN A 55 3.53 3.40 -16.03
CA GLN A 55 2.67 4.27 -16.83
C GLN A 55 3.51 5.24 -17.67
N ILE A 56 3.27 5.28 -18.98
CA ILE A 56 3.95 6.16 -19.93
C ILE A 56 3.07 7.39 -20.19
N ALA A 57 3.56 8.57 -19.79
CA ALA A 57 2.93 9.88 -19.97
C ALA A 57 2.92 10.36 -21.42
N GLY A 58 3.90 9.90 -22.19
CA GLY A 58 4.17 10.42 -23.51
C GLY A 58 5.34 9.71 -24.17
N LEU A 59 5.37 9.79 -25.50
CA LEU A 59 6.50 9.37 -26.31
C LEU A 59 7.11 10.62 -26.95
N VAL A 60 8.43 10.68 -26.95
CA VAL A 60 9.21 11.77 -27.51
C VAL A 60 10.05 11.20 -28.64
N SER A 61 10.03 11.86 -29.79
CA SER A 61 10.86 11.46 -30.93
C SER A 61 12.34 11.74 -30.65
N GLN A 62 13.23 11.17 -31.46
CA GLN A 62 14.66 11.45 -31.42
C GLN A 62 14.98 12.96 -31.56
N ALA A 63 14.10 13.73 -32.19
CA ALA A 63 14.22 15.19 -32.30
C ALA A 63 13.79 15.97 -31.04
N GLY A 64 13.40 15.27 -29.96
CA GLY A 64 12.96 15.90 -28.71
C GLY A 64 11.52 16.43 -28.76
N VAL A 65 10.72 16.03 -29.75
CA VAL A 65 9.33 16.49 -29.92
C VAL A 65 8.37 15.49 -29.29
N LYS A 66 7.50 15.95 -28.38
CA LYS A 66 6.43 15.12 -27.81
C LYS A 66 5.42 14.75 -28.91
N LEU A 67 5.19 13.47 -29.09
CA LEU A 67 4.28 12.94 -30.10
C LEU A 67 2.83 12.98 -29.57
N PRO A 68 1.87 13.53 -30.34
CA PRO A 68 0.45 13.58 -29.94
C PRO A 68 -0.13 12.16 -29.82
N SER A 69 -0.84 11.86 -28.73
CA SER A 69 -1.39 10.52 -28.47
C SER A 69 -2.36 10.03 -29.55
N SER A 70 -3.08 10.93 -30.21
CA SER A 70 -4.05 10.63 -31.27
C SER A 70 -3.44 10.46 -32.67
N ALA A 71 -2.15 10.79 -32.86
CA ALA A 71 -1.51 10.67 -34.16
C ALA A 71 -1.18 9.21 -34.48
N SER A 72 -1.31 8.82 -35.75
CA SER A 72 -0.90 7.48 -36.20
C SER A 72 0.61 7.40 -36.39
N ALA A 73 1.16 6.18 -36.35
CA ALA A 73 2.59 5.93 -36.54
C ALA A 73 3.11 6.47 -37.87
N SER A 74 2.32 6.39 -38.95
CA SER A 74 2.69 6.98 -40.24
C SER A 74 2.65 8.52 -40.23
N ASP A 75 1.69 9.14 -39.53
CA ASP A 75 1.56 10.60 -39.46
C ASP A 75 2.76 11.27 -38.78
N VAL A 76 3.36 10.57 -37.81
CA VAL A 76 4.55 11.04 -37.09
C VAL A 76 5.87 10.58 -37.73
N GLY A 77 5.81 9.87 -38.87
CA GLY A 77 6.98 9.42 -39.61
C GLY A 77 7.77 8.32 -38.92
N LEU A 78 7.11 7.41 -38.18
CA LEU A 78 7.79 6.22 -37.68
C LEU A 78 8.07 5.23 -38.82
N GLU A 79 9.25 4.64 -38.75
CA GLU A 79 9.74 3.61 -39.66
C GLU A 79 10.38 2.45 -38.87
N ASP A 80 10.68 1.34 -39.53
CA ASP A 80 11.41 0.23 -38.94
C ASP A 80 12.78 0.69 -38.41
N GLY A 81 13.06 0.41 -37.14
CA GLY A 81 14.26 0.86 -36.43
C GLY A 81 14.14 2.23 -35.76
N SER A 82 12.99 2.90 -35.80
CA SER A 82 12.82 4.20 -35.12
C SER A 82 13.06 4.11 -33.62
N GLU A 83 13.63 5.17 -33.05
CA GLU A 83 13.89 5.29 -31.61
C GLU A 83 13.03 6.37 -30.98
N LEU A 84 12.34 6.02 -29.89
CA LEU A 84 11.50 6.91 -29.10
C LEU A 84 11.98 6.91 -27.66
N THR A 85 11.87 8.06 -26.99
CA THR A 85 12.05 8.16 -25.55
C THR A 85 10.69 8.13 -24.86
N ALA A 86 10.47 7.16 -23.98
CA ALA A 86 9.32 7.10 -23.11
C ALA A 86 9.48 8.07 -21.93
N VAL A 87 8.50 8.95 -21.77
CA VAL A 87 8.35 9.77 -20.58
C VAL A 87 7.45 9.01 -19.63
N CYS A 88 7.99 8.55 -18.51
CA CYS A 88 7.19 7.91 -17.46
C CYS A 88 6.58 8.99 -16.56
N LEU A 89 5.31 8.80 -16.18
CA LEU A 89 4.83 9.42 -14.95
C LEU A 89 5.35 8.55 -13.81
N SER A 90 6.40 8.98 -13.11
CA SER A 90 6.56 8.53 -11.71
C SER A 90 5.53 9.31 -10.92
N LEU A 91 4.39 8.66 -10.68
CA LEU A 91 3.38 9.19 -9.78
C LEU A 91 4.03 9.51 -8.44
N PRO A 92 3.73 10.68 -7.85
CA PRO A 92 4.25 11.00 -6.54
C PRO A 92 3.80 9.94 -5.53
N VAL A 93 4.74 9.47 -4.70
CA VAL A 93 4.42 8.59 -3.57
C VAL A 93 4.02 9.50 -2.41
N LEU A 94 2.75 9.43 -1.99
CA LEU A 94 2.28 10.14 -0.81
C LEU A 94 2.37 9.24 0.41
N VAL A 95 2.92 9.79 1.49
CA VAL A 95 2.92 9.21 2.84
C VAL A 95 2.27 10.21 3.78
N SER A 96 1.48 9.71 4.74
CA SER A 96 0.76 10.54 5.69
C SER A 96 1.08 10.19 7.14
N SER A 97 1.18 11.21 7.99
CA SER A 97 1.00 11.07 9.42
C SER A 97 -0.50 11.19 9.77
N LYS A 98 -0.85 11.36 11.05
CA LYS A 98 -2.24 11.62 11.45
C LYS A 98 -2.80 12.89 10.81
N ALA A 99 -1.99 13.93 10.63
CA ALA A 99 -2.46 15.26 10.24
C ALA A 99 -1.63 15.98 9.16
N ALA A 100 -0.66 15.30 8.54
CA ALA A 100 0.17 15.87 7.48
C ALA A 100 0.47 14.85 6.38
N PHE A 101 0.87 15.36 5.22
CA PHE A 101 1.33 14.58 4.08
C PHE A 101 2.75 14.96 3.68
N ALA A 102 3.46 13.99 3.12
CA ALA A 102 4.69 14.18 2.38
C ALA A 102 4.56 13.48 1.02
N ALA A 103 4.81 14.19 -0.08
CA ALA A 103 4.83 13.64 -1.42
C ALA A 103 6.27 13.57 -1.94
N LEU A 104 6.73 12.35 -2.22
CA LEU A 104 7.95 12.09 -2.98
C LEU A 104 7.64 12.21 -4.47
N LYS A 105 8.24 13.18 -5.13
CA LYS A 105 8.08 13.42 -6.56
C LYS A 105 8.99 12.52 -7.40
N ALA A 106 8.69 12.48 -8.69
CA ALA A 106 9.44 11.79 -9.73
C ALA A 106 10.94 12.08 -9.76
N ASP A 107 11.33 13.31 -9.43
CA ASP A 107 12.71 13.81 -9.43
C ASP A 107 13.47 13.48 -8.13
N GLY A 108 12.84 12.76 -7.19
CA GLY A 108 13.41 12.45 -5.89
C GLY A 108 13.32 13.59 -4.89
N SER A 109 12.61 14.67 -5.19
CA SER A 109 12.32 15.75 -4.25
C SER A 109 11.08 15.46 -3.40
N VAL A 110 10.99 16.06 -2.22
CA VAL A 110 9.83 15.91 -1.31
C VAL A 110 9.17 17.26 -1.06
N VAL A 111 7.84 17.27 -1.09
CA VAL A 111 7.02 18.39 -0.63
C VAL A 111 6.10 17.94 0.49
N THR A 112 5.90 18.80 1.49
CA THR A 112 5.07 18.50 2.67
C THR A 112 3.99 19.55 2.85
N TRP A 113 2.86 19.14 3.44
CA TRP A 113 1.78 20.05 3.83
C TRP A 113 0.94 19.43 4.94
N GLY A 114 0.08 20.25 5.57
CA GLY A 114 -0.71 19.89 6.75
C GLY A 114 -0.17 20.53 8.03
N GLN A 115 -0.55 20.00 9.20
CA GLN A 115 -0.17 20.62 10.47
C GLN A 115 1.35 20.54 10.72
N ALA A 116 1.98 21.67 11.03
CA ALA A 116 3.43 21.76 11.25
C ALA A 116 3.92 20.80 12.35
N ASP A 117 3.22 20.76 13.48
CA ASP A 117 3.52 19.87 14.62
C ASP A 117 3.39 18.37 14.28
N TYR A 118 2.76 18.04 13.15
CA TYR A 118 2.62 16.68 12.64
C TYR A 118 3.46 16.40 11.39
N GLY A 119 4.45 17.26 11.10
CA GLY A 119 5.40 17.10 10.00
C GLY A 119 4.98 17.70 8.67
N GLY A 120 3.97 18.58 8.67
CA GLY A 120 3.57 19.37 7.51
C GLY A 120 4.60 20.42 7.08
N ASP A 121 5.49 20.84 8.01
CA ASP A 121 6.60 21.75 7.73
C ASP A 121 7.94 21.01 7.66
N SER A 122 8.58 21.03 6.50
CA SER A 122 9.91 20.48 6.26
C SER A 122 10.97 21.55 5.94
N ALA A 123 10.72 22.83 6.24
CA ALA A 123 11.61 23.94 5.89
C ALA A 123 13.03 23.76 6.44
N GLY A 124 13.17 23.22 7.65
CA GLY A 124 14.45 22.96 8.30
C GLY A 124 15.33 21.92 7.58
N VAL A 125 14.75 21.05 6.77
CA VAL A 125 15.45 19.99 6.04
C VAL A 125 15.27 20.08 4.52
N HIS A 126 14.67 21.17 4.03
CA HIS A 126 14.27 21.33 2.63
C HIS A 126 15.43 21.06 1.65
N GLU A 127 16.64 21.57 1.93
CA GLU A 127 17.82 21.35 1.07
C GLU A 127 18.18 19.87 0.93
N GLN A 128 18.01 19.09 2.00
CA GLN A 128 18.31 17.65 2.00
C GLN A 128 17.24 16.83 1.27
N LEU A 129 16.04 17.41 1.09
CA LEU A 129 14.88 16.81 0.44
C LEU A 129 14.69 17.28 -1.01
N ARG A 130 15.65 17.98 -1.60
CA ARG A 130 15.56 18.47 -3.00
C ARG A 130 15.77 17.39 -4.05
N SER A 131 16.42 16.28 -3.70
CA SER A 131 16.69 15.19 -4.64
C SER A 131 17.19 13.93 -3.91
N GLY A 132 17.12 12.79 -4.59
CA GLY A 132 17.75 11.55 -4.14
C GLY A 132 16.97 10.82 -3.05
N VAL A 133 15.76 11.25 -2.69
CA VAL A 133 14.87 10.48 -1.82
C VAL A 133 14.28 9.31 -2.60
N GLN A 134 14.31 8.10 -2.03
CA GLN A 134 13.77 6.89 -2.64
C GLN A 134 12.56 6.35 -1.89
N HIS A 135 12.55 6.50 -0.56
CA HIS A 135 11.47 6.00 0.28
C HIS A 135 11.11 7.01 1.38
N LEU A 136 9.82 7.10 1.68
CA LEU A 136 9.26 7.89 2.77
C LEU A 136 8.60 6.97 3.79
N CYS A 137 8.73 7.31 5.06
CA CYS A 137 8.07 6.64 6.18
C CYS A 137 7.56 7.71 7.15
N ALA A 138 6.44 7.45 7.82
CA ALA A 138 5.88 8.37 8.81
C ALA A 138 5.40 7.62 10.05
N THR A 139 5.46 8.29 11.19
CA THR A 139 4.75 7.88 12.40
C THR A 139 3.35 8.48 12.41
N ALA A 140 2.39 7.81 13.05
CA ALA A 140 1.07 8.38 13.26
C ALA A 140 1.17 9.70 14.07
N SER A 141 2.11 9.79 15.01
CA SER A 141 2.31 10.94 15.89
C SER A 141 3.04 12.12 15.24
N GLY A 142 3.26 12.11 13.92
CA GLY A 142 3.64 13.31 13.19
C GLY A 142 5.13 13.50 12.93
N ALA A 143 5.91 12.43 12.93
CA ALA A 143 7.29 12.45 12.47
C ALA A 143 7.42 11.74 11.11
N PHE A 144 8.40 12.15 10.31
CA PHE A 144 8.70 11.58 9.00
C PHE A 144 10.19 11.23 8.90
N ALA A 145 10.48 10.22 8.08
CA ALA A 145 11.82 9.83 7.70
C ALA A 145 11.89 9.59 6.18
N ALA A 146 12.88 10.20 5.53
CA ALA A 146 13.21 9.99 4.13
C ALA A 146 14.51 9.18 4.01
N LEU A 147 14.44 8.02 3.36
CA LEU A 147 15.60 7.23 2.98
C LEU A 147 16.06 7.66 1.58
N LYS A 148 17.32 8.05 1.49
CA LYS A 148 17.97 8.48 0.25
C LYS A 148 18.68 7.34 -0.48
N ASP A 149 18.96 7.57 -1.76
CA ASP A 149 19.69 6.70 -2.67
C ASP A 149 21.11 6.34 -2.22
N ASP A 150 21.77 7.27 -1.54
CA ASP A 150 23.07 7.09 -0.92
C ASP A 150 23.02 6.24 0.36
N GLY A 151 21.82 5.85 0.84
CA GLY A 151 21.59 5.09 2.06
C GLY A 151 21.54 5.95 3.33
N SER A 152 21.46 7.28 3.20
CA SER A 152 21.27 8.20 4.33
C SER A 152 19.80 8.42 4.67
N VAL A 153 19.53 8.77 5.94
CA VAL A 153 18.17 9.09 6.42
C VAL A 153 18.09 10.54 6.88
N VAL A 154 17.05 11.23 6.43
CA VAL A 154 16.68 12.60 6.84
C VAL A 154 15.35 12.53 7.57
N THR A 155 15.25 13.15 8.74
CA THR A 155 14.04 13.15 9.57
C THR A 155 13.50 14.57 9.78
N TRP A 156 12.19 14.69 9.99
CA TRP A 156 11.53 15.95 10.35
C TRP A 156 10.16 15.69 11.02
N GLY A 157 9.50 16.76 11.47
CA GLY A 157 8.23 16.69 12.18
C GLY A 157 8.42 16.65 13.70
N ASN A 158 7.51 16.00 14.41
CA ASN A 158 7.51 16.04 15.86
C ASN A 158 8.78 15.42 16.47
N PRO A 159 9.62 16.19 17.20
CA PRO A 159 10.90 15.72 17.71
C PRO A 159 10.74 14.59 18.73
N ASP A 160 9.71 14.64 19.59
CA ASP A 160 9.47 13.64 20.64
C ASP A 160 9.11 12.26 20.06
N TYR A 161 8.63 12.22 18.81
CA TYR A 161 8.19 11.01 18.11
C TYR A 161 9.12 10.59 16.96
N GLY A 162 10.37 11.06 16.97
CA GLY A 162 11.41 10.64 16.02
C GLY A 162 11.64 11.58 14.85
N GLY A 163 11.05 12.79 14.88
CA GLY A 163 11.36 13.87 13.95
C GLY A 163 12.74 14.50 14.18
N ASP A 164 13.34 14.22 15.34
CA ASP A 164 14.74 14.50 15.64
C ASP A 164 15.54 13.18 15.69
N SER A 165 16.57 13.08 14.84
CA SER A 165 17.52 11.96 14.80
C SER A 165 18.96 12.36 15.10
N GLU A 166 19.21 13.54 15.66
CA GLU A 166 20.57 14.07 15.91
C GLU A 166 21.44 13.07 16.70
N ALA A 167 20.87 12.46 17.74
CA ALA A 167 21.55 11.50 18.61
C ALA A 167 22.04 10.23 17.87
N VAL A 168 21.43 9.89 16.74
CA VAL A 168 21.75 8.67 15.96
C VAL A 168 22.26 8.99 14.55
N GLN A 169 22.40 10.26 14.19
CA GLN A 169 22.65 10.71 12.82
C GLN A 169 23.88 10.07 12.16
N GLU A 170 24.96 9.88 12.92
CA GLU A 170 26.19 9.22 12.41
C GLU A 170 25.94 7.78 11.96
N HIS A 171 25.00 7.08 12.58
CA HIS A 171 24.64 5.69 12.23
C HIS A 171 23.65 5.61 11.07
N LEU A 172 23.10 6.76 10.64
CA LEU A 172 22.14 6.89 9.55
C LEU A 172 22.79 7.47 8.28
N ARG A 173 24.13 7.53 8.20
CA ARG A 173 24.86 8.01 7.02
C ARG A 173 25.26 6.87 6.11
N GLY A 174 24.51 6.71 5.01
CA GLY A 174 24.93 5.94 3.85
C GLY A 174 25.00 4.42 4.01
N CYS A 175 24.27 3.87 4.99
CA CYS A 175 24.32 2.45 5.33
C CYS A 175 22.94 1.85 5.64
N VAL A 176 21.87 2.62 5.51
CA VAL A 176 20.50 2.17 5.78
C VAL A 176 19.92 1.52 4.53
N GLN A 177 19.30 0.36 4.72
CA GLN A 177 18.60 -0.38 3.67
C GLN A 177 17.08 -0.20 3.78
N HIS A 178 16.55 -0.15 5.00
CA HIS A 178 15.12 -0.10 5.25
C HIS A 178 14.83 0.69 6.53
N VAL A 179 13.81 1.53 6.52
CA VAL A 179 13.25 2.18 7.72
C VAL A 179 11.81 1.71 7.95
N CYS A 180 11.46 1.36 9.18
CA CYS A 180 10.10 1.07 9.63
C CYS A 180 9.70 2.03 10.76
N SER A 181 8.40 2.29 10.91
CA SER A 181 7.85 3.11 11.98
C SER A 181 6.85 2.34 12.85
N THR A 182 6.76 2.74 14.12
CA THR A 182 5.59 2.53 14.99
C THR A 182 4.77 3.83 15.00
N GLU A 183 3.78 3.97 15.88
CA GLU A 183 3.03 5.23 16.02
C GLU A 183 3.90 6.40 16.51
N GLY A 184 5.07 6.14 17.11
CA GLY A 184 5.89 7.18 17.73
C GLY A 184 7.41 6.96 17.71
N ALA A 185 7.91 5.96 17.01
CA ALA A 185 9.34 5.67 16.88
C ALA A 185 9.70 5.09 15.51
N PHE A 186 10.98 5.08 15.20
CA PHE A 186 11.53 4.49 13.99
C PHE A 186 12.62 3.47 14.31
N ALA A 187 12.77 2.49 13.42
CA ALA A 187 13.89 1.56 13.40
C ALA A 187 14.42 1.44 11.97
N ALA A 188 15.74 1.56 11.82
CA ALA A 188 16.46 1.43 10.56
C ALA A 188 17.31 0.16 10.55
N LEU A 189 17.08 -0.70 9.55
CA LEU A 189 17.94 -1.84 9.25
C LEU A 189 19.08 -1.39 8.32
N LYS A 190 20.31 -1.66 8.74
CA LYS A 190 21.53 -1.33 7.99
C LYS A 190 22.01 -2.48 7.12
N LEU A 191 22.83 -2.17 6.13
CA LEU A 191 23.45 -3.12 5.20
C LEU A 191 24.31 -4.19 5.89
N ASP A 192 24.84 -3.90 7.08
CA ASP A 192 25.62 -4.83 7.90
C ASP A 192 24.75 -5.75 8.80
N GLY A 193 23.42 -5.66 8.67
CA GLY A 193 22.47 -6.41 9.49
C GLY A 193 22.33 -5.90 10.92
N SER A 194 22.83 -4.69 11.23
CA SER A 194 22.56 -4.01 12.51
C SER A 194 21.31 -3.13 12.44
N VAL A 195 20.71 -2.84 13.60
CA VAL A 195 19.52 -1.99 13.70
C VAL A 195 19.80 -0.75 14.55
N VAL A 196 19.34 0.41 14.07
CA VAL A 196 19.38 1.69 14.77
C VAL A 196 17.95 2.12 15.06
N VAL A 197 17.69 2.59 16.28
CA VAL A 197 16.34 2.93 16.75
C VAL A 197 16.35 4.34 17.35
N TRP A 198 15.28 5.10 17.11
CA TRP A 198 15.09 6.44 17.70
C TRP A 198 13.61 6.81 17.81
N GLY A 199 13.30 7.88 18.54
CA GLY A 199 11.94 8.34 18.84
C GLY A 199 11.49 7.99 20.25
N ALA A 200 10.18 8.02 20.49
CA ALA A 200 9.62 7.90 21.84
C ALA A 200 9.88 6.50 22.43
N SER A 201 10.45 6.44 23.64
CA SER A 201 10.71 5.18 24.35
C SER A 201 9.45 4.37 24.60
N THR A 202 8.33 5.06 24.87
CA THR A 202 7.01 4.45 25.01
C THR A 202 6.46 3.86 23.72
N PHE A 203 7.08 4.06 22.56
CA PHE A 203 6.66 3.48 21.28
C PHE A 203 7.75 2.59 20.66
N GLY A 204 8.69 2.10 21.48
CA GLY A 204 9.78 1.24 21.03
C GLY A 204 11.05 2.00 20.60
N GLY A 205 11.12 3.31 20.85
CA GLY A 205 12.31 4.14 20.61
C GLY A 205 13.51 3.83 21.50
N ASP A 206 13.33 3.02 22.54
CA ASP A 206 14.41 2.53 23.42
C ASP A 206 14.63 1.03 23.20
N CYS A 207 15.82 0.69 22.70
CA CYS A 207 16.27 -0.69 22.50
C CYS A 207 17.45 -1.08 23.41
N THR A 208 17.73 -0.32 24.47
CA THR A 208 18.92 -0.52 25.34
C THR A 208 19.03 -1.94 25.90
N ALA A 209 17.90 -2.54 26.31
CA ALA A 209 17.85 -3.89 26.85
C ALA A 209 18.24 -4.99 25.84
N VAL A 210 17.94 -4.79 24.55
CA VAL A 210 18.17 -5.77 23.47
C VAL A 210 19.30 -5.36 22.53
N ARG A 211 19.96 -4.23 22.80
CA ARG A 211 20.99 -3.63 21.93
C ARG A 211 22.09 -4.61 21.51
N PRO A 212 22.63 -5.49 22.38
CA PRO A 212 23.66 -6.45 21.98
C PRO A 212 23.19 -7.43 20.89
N GLU A 213 21.90 -7.75 20.86
CA GLU A 213 21.32 -8.70 19.91
C GLU A 213 21.01 -8.08 18.55
N LEU A 214 20.98 -6.75 18.48
CA LEU A 214 20.68 -5.94 17.29
C LEU A 214 21.94 -5.42 16.57
N GLN A 215 23.13 -5.86 16.98
CA GLN A 215 24.40 -5.39 16.41
C GLN A 215 24.75 -6.05 15.08
N SER A 216 24.15 -7.20 14.75
CA SER A 216 24.37 -7.91 13.48
C SER A 216 23.34 -9.02 13.28
N GLY A 217 23.31 -9.55 12.05
CA GLY A 217 22.56 -10.76 11.71
C GLY A 217 21.04 -10.55 11.59
N VAL A 218 20.53 -9.31 11.67
CA VAL A 218 19.11 -9.04 11.44
C VAL A 218 18.80 -9.12 9.94
N GLN A 219 17.79 -9.93 9.58
CA GLN A 219 17.33 -10.11 8.21
C GLN A 219 15.96 -9.49 7.95
N GLN A 220 15.10 -9.46 8.96
CA GLN A 220 13.75 -8.91 8.86
C GLN A 220 13.47 -7.98 10.04
N LEU A 221 12.76 -6.89 9.75
CA LEU A 221 12.28 -5.92 10.72
C LEU A 221 10.78 -5.70 10.50
N ARG A 222 10.00 -5.76 11.59
CA ARG A 222 8.56 -5.53 11.61
C ARG A 222 8.19 -4.65 12.80
N SER A 223 7.08 -3.92 12.66
CA SER A 223 6.53 -3.06 13.70
C SER A 223 5.05 -3.35 13.94
N THR A 224 4.62 -3.06 15.17
CA THR A 224 3.22 -2.87 15.58
C THR A 224 3.04 -1.37 15.91
N ASP A 225 1.93 -0.97 16.53
CA ASP A 225 1.70 0.44 16.88
C ASP A 225 2.71 0.97 17.91
N ALA A 226 3.29 0.11 18.76
CA ALA A 226 4.23 0.56 19.81
C ALA A 226 5.37 -0.42 20.13
N ALA A 227 5.61 -1.42 19.28
CA ALA A 227 6.71 -2.37 19.45
C ALA A 227 7.34 -2.75 18.10
N PHE A 228 8.55 -3.28 18.17
CA PHE A 228 9.29 -3.82 17.04
C PHE A 228 9.67 -5.28 17.29
N ALA A 229 9.82 -6.04 16.21
CA ALA A 229 10.36 -7.38 16.24
C ALA A 229 11.27 -7.62 15.03
N VAL A 230 12.33 -8.38 15.24
CA VAL A 230 13.29 -8.76 14.20
C VAL A 230 13.46 -10.27 14.09
N VAL A 231 13.72 -10.76 12.88
CA VAL A 231 14.24 -12.12 12.64
C VAL A 231 15.72 -12.03 12.34
N LYS A 232 16.51 -12.84 13.02
CA LYS A 232 17.94 -13.00 12.78
C LYS A 232 18.24 -14.14 11.82
N ASP A 233 19.47 -14.16 11.28
CA ASP A 233 19.97 -15.18 10.34
C ASP A 233 19.96 -16.61 10.90
N ASP A 234 20.09 -16.77 12.22
CA ASP A 234 19.94 -18.02 12.96
C ASP A 234 18.47 -18.45 13.14
N GLY A 235 17.51 -17.63 12.69
CA GLY A 235 16.08 -17.84 12.82
C GLY A 235 15.54 -17.56 14.23
N SER A 236 16.31 -16.89 15.09
CA SER A 236 15.83 -16.36 16.37
C SER A 236 15.08 -15.04 16.20
N VAL A 237 14.20 -14.72 17.15
CA VAL A 237 13.44 -13.47 17.17
C VAL A 237 13.75 -12.66 18.43
N VAL A 238 13.96 -11.36 18.22
CA VAL A 238 14.11 -10.36 19.28
C VAL A 238 13.01 -9.33 19.11
N ALA A 239 12.30 -9.01 20.20
CA ALA A 239 11.27 -7.97 20.20
C ALA A 239 11.51 -6.99 21.35
N TRP A 240 11.07 -5.74 21.15
CA TRP A 240 11.18 -4.68 22.15
C TRP A 240 10.09 -3.62 21.96
N GLY A 241 9.94 -2.73 22.93
CA GLY A 241 8.89 -1.71 22.99
C GLY A 241 7.82 -2.06 24.03
N GLN A 242 6.59 -1.57 23.85
CA GLN A 242 5.54 -1.83 24.84
C GLN A 242 5.14 -3.30 24.87
N ALA A 243 5.09 -3.88 26.07
CA ALA A 243 4.60 -5.24 26.28
C ALA A 243 3.19 -5.45 25.69
N GLU A 244 2.26 -4.51 25.92
CA GLU A 244 0.87 -4.47 25.40
C GLU A 244 0.74 -4.56 23.88
N HIS A 245 1.83 -4.28 23.16
CA HIS A 245 1.92 -4.28 21.70
C HIS A 245 2.89 -5.34 21.14
N GLY A 246 3.33 -6.29 21.97
CA GLY A 246 4.20 -7.40 21.56
C GLY A 246 5.69 -7.18 21.78
N GLY A 247 6.08 -6.15 22.54
CA GLY A 247 7.47 -5.88 22.91
C GLY A 247 8.06 -6.84 23.96
N ASP A 248 7.23 -7.71 24.55
CA ASP A 248 7.66 -8.73 25.51
C ASP A 248 7.40 -10.14 24.95
N THR A 249 8.49 -10.91 24.79
CA THR A 249 8.47 -12.30 24.29
C THR A 249 8.65 -13.33 25.40
N GLY A 250 8.69 -12.94 26.69
CA GLY A 250 9.06 -13.82 27.80
C GLY A 250 8.27 -15.15 27.83
N ILE A 251 6.97 -15.10 27.56
CA ILE A 251 6.07 -16.27 27.51
C ILE A 251 6.41 -17.22 26.36
N VAL A 252 6.80 -16.68 25.20
CA VAL A 252 7.01 -17.45 23.95
C VAL A 252 8.49 -17.60 23.58
N SER A 253 9.40 -17.15 24.45
CA SER A 253 10.83 -17.01 24.19
C SER A 253 11.47 -18.33 23.73
N GLU A 254 11.13 -19.45 24.36
CA GLU A 254 11.58 -20.80 23.98
C GLU A 254 11.24 -21.15 22.53
N HIS A 255 10.05 -20.78 22.07
CA HIS A 255 9.58 -21.08 20.72
C HIS A 255 10.20 -20.18 19.64
N LEU A 256 10.77 -19.05 20.06
CA LEU A 256 11.36 -18.02 19.21
C LEU A 256 12.90 -18.08 19.16
N ARG A 257 13.53 -19.09 19.77
CA ARG A 257 15.00 -19.24 19.76
C ARG A 257 15.59 -19.67 18.41
N SER A 258 14.81 -20.31 17.56
CA SER A 258 15.28 -20.75 16.25
C SER A 258 14.14 -21.16 15.31
N GLY A 259 14.47 -21.21 14.02
CA GLY A 259 13.61 -21.77 12.99
C GLY A 259 12.44 -20.89 12.58
N VAL A 260 12.42 -19.62 12.98
CA VAL A 260 11.50 -18.62 12.43
C VAL A 260 12.00 -18.20 11.04
N GLU A 261 11.09 -18.18 10.07
CA GLU A 261 11.38 -17.78 8.69
C GLU A 261 10.69 -16.47 8.30
N GLU A 262 9.55 -16.15 8.92
CA GLU A 262 8.77 -14.95 8.57
C GLU A 262 8.08 -14.36 9.80
N LEU A 263 8.07 -13.01 9.88
CA LEU A 263 7.26 -12.25 10.83
C LEU A 263 6.12 -11.49 10.12
N SER A 264 4.95 -11.55 10.72
CA SER A 264 3.81 -10.69 10.43
C SER A 264 3.37 -9.94 11.70
N SER A 265 2.78 -8.77 11.52
CA SER A 265 2.32 -7.92 12.61
C SER A 265 0.91 -7.39 12.36
N THR A 266 0.17 -7.22 13.44
CA THR A 266 -1.08 -6.43 13.52
C THR A 266 -0.77 -5.09 14.21
N GLN A 267 -1.75 -4.25 14.50
CA GLN A 267 -1.54 -3.05 15.32
C GLN A 267 -0.95 -3.36 16.69
N ASN A 268 -1.21 -4.54 17.26
CA ASN A 268 -0.91 -4.76 18.68
C ASN A 268 -0.18 -6.07 18.98
N ALA A 269 0.17 -6.85 17.98
CA ALA A 269 0.67 -8.19 18.19
C ALA A 269 1.52 -8.68 17.02
N PHE A 270 2.42 -9.61 17.30
CA PHE A 270 3.23 -10.29 16.30
C PHE A 270 2.88 -11.77 16.15
N ALA A 271 3.17 -12.29 14.97
CA ALA A 271 3.07 -13.70 14.67
C ALA A 271 4.27 -14.15 13.81
N ALA A 272 4.88 -15.25 14.22
CA ALA A 272 6.07 -15.84 13.60
C ALA A 272 5.70 -17.17 12.93
N LEU A 273 6.03 -17.32 11.65
CA LEU A 273 5.95 -18.58 10.92
C LEU A 273 7.31 -19.28 10.99
N LYS A 274 7.30 -20.54 11.42
CA LYS A 274 8.49 -21.37 11.51
C LYS A 274 8.64 -22.29 10.29
N ARG A 275 9.86 -22.75 10.04
CA ARG A 275 10.21 -23.69 8.94
C ARG A 275 9.44 -25.00 8.98
N ASP A 276 9.04 -25.44 10.17
CA ASP A 276 8.21 -26.64 10.37
C ASP A 276 6.71 -26.40 10.08
N GLY A 277 6.34 -25.19 9.68
CA GLY A 277 4.96 -24.76 9.41
C GLY A 277 4.16 -24.38 10.65
N SER A 278 4.76 -24.46 11.85
CA SER A 278 4.13 -24.01 13.08
C SER A 278 4.15 -22.49 13.20
N ILE A 279 3.17 -21.94 13.93
CA ILE A 279 3.02 -20.50 14.12
C ILE A 279 3.00 -20.18 15.61
N VAL A 280 3.76 -19.16 15.97
CA VAL A 280 3.86 -18.62 17.33
C VAL A 280 3.33 -17.19 17.30
N THR A 281 2.34 -16.88 18.12
CA THR A 281 1.76 -15.54 18.22
C THR A 281 1.96 -14.96 19.62
N TRP A 282 2.17 -13.65 19.74
CA TRP A 282 2.28 -13.00 21.03
C TRP A 282 1.76 -11.55 21.06
N ARG A 283 1.20 -11.21 22.20
CA ARG A 283 0.76 -9.89 22.70
C ARG A 283 0.75 -10.01 24.23
N SER A 284 1.15 -8.96 24.96
CA SER A 284 1.40 -8.89 26.41
C SER A 284 0.87 -9.93 27.39
N SER A 285 1.60 -10.00 28.50
CA SER A 285 1.55 -10.87 29.68
C SER A 285 0.23 -11.00 30.46
N ARG A 286 -0.90 -10.45 29.98
CA ARG A 286 -2.24 -10.73 30.53
C ARG A 286 -3.08 -11.51 29.52
N ALA A 287 -2.65 -12.74 29.29
CA ALA A 287 -3.48 -13.85 28.84
C ALA A 287 -4.25 -13.69 27.52
N TYR A 288 -3.82 -12.94 26.50
CA TYR A 288 -4.56 -12.89 25.22
C TYR A 288 -3.68 -12.63 24.00
N GLY A 289 -2.89 -13.64 23.64
CA GLY A 289 -2.32 -13.85 22.31
C GLY A 289 -2.29 -15.34 21.95
N ASP A 290 -3.05 -16.14 22.69
CA ASP A 290 -2.91 -17.58 22.65
C ASP A 290 -3.68 -18.14 21.47
N ASN A 291 -2.93 -18.62 20.49
CA ASN A 291 -3.49 -19.52 19.52
C ASN A 291 -3.87 -20.86 20.16
N VAL A 292 -3.75 -21.10 21.48
CA VAL A 292 -4.09 -22.36 22.17
C VAL A 292 -5.43 -22.97 21.73
N ALA A 293 -6.48 -22.17 21.53
CA ALA A 293 -7.77 -22.68 21.04
C ALA A 293 -7.70 -23.25 19.60
N VAL A 294 -6.78 -22.73 18.78
CA VAL A 294 -6.54 -23.12 17.39
C VAL A 294 -5.17 -23.77 17.17
N GLN A 295 -4.36 -24.01 18.20
CA GLN A 295 -2.95 -24.39 18.04
C GLN A 295 -2.82 -25.82 17.52
N ALA A 296 -3.73 -26.71 17.95
CA ALA A 296 -3.92 -28.02 17.33
C ALA A 296 -4.27 -27.93 15.84
N GLN A 297 -4.94 -26.85 15.42
CA GLN A 297 -5.29 -26.60 14.02
C GLN A 297 -4.13 -25.97 13.24
N LEU A 298 -3.09 -25.44 13.90
CA LEU A 298 -1.93 -24.78 13.27
C LEU A 298 -0.70 -25.69 13.14
N GLN A 299 -0.76 -26.94 13.61
CA GLN A 299 0.41 -27.83 13.69
C GLN A 299 0.92 -28.40 12.35
N SER A 300 0.28 -28.12 11.21
CA SER A 300 0.81 -28.52 9.90
C SER A 300 0.20 -27.75 8.74
N GLY A 301 1.05 -27.40 7.76
CA GLY A 301 0.64 -26.98 6.42
C GLY A 301 0.45 -25.47 6.18
N SER A 302 0.82 -24.61 7.13
CA SER A 302 0.74 -23.15 7.00
C SER A 302 1.72 -22.62 5.95
N LYS A 303 1.24 -21.83 4.98
CA LYS A 303 2.10 -21.22 3.93
C LYS A 303 2.27 -19.70 4.07
N HIS A 304 1.21 -19.00 4.47
CA HIS A 304 1.19 -17.54 4.52
C HIS A 304 0.39 -17.04 5.73
N LEU A 305 0.81 -15.90 6.28
CA LEU A 305 0.25 -15.29 7.47
C LEU A 305 -0.31 -13.90 7.15
N TYR A 306 -1.63 -13.73 7.29
CA TYR A 306 -2.30 -12.45 7.05
C TYR A 306 -2.71 -11.77 8.36
N SER A 307 -2.42 -10.49 8.44
CA SER A 307 -2.74 -9.62 9.57
C SER A 307 -3.66 -8.49 9.14
N THR A 308 -4.63 -8.15 9.98
CA THR A 308 -5.47 -6.95 9.82
C THR A 308 -5.11 -5.93 10.89
N SER A 309 -5.72 -4.73 10.88
CA SER A 309 -5.43 -3.69 11.89
C SER A 309 -5.61 -4.24 13.30
N VAL A 310 -6.72 -4.88 13.63
CA VAL A 310 -7.04 -5.24 15.03
C VAL A 310 -6.88 -6.74 15.33
N SER A 311 -6.63 -7.61 14.34
CA SER A 311 -6.56 -9.07 14.55
C SER A 311 -5.69 -9.82 13.56
N PHE A 312 -5.12 -10.96 13.99
CA PHE A 312 -4.55 -11.93 13.05
C PHE A 312 -5.71 -12.64 12.36
N THR A 313 -5.66 -12.81 11.05
CA THR A 313 -6.87 -13.23 10.34
C THR A 313 -6.66 -14.38 9.36
N ALA A 314 -5.46 -14.84 9.03
CA ALA A 314 -5.41 -16.13 8.32
C ALA A 314 -4.08 -16.82 8.36
N VAL A 315 -4.19 -18.14 8.53
CA VAL A 315 -3.25 -19.10 7.97
C VAL A 315 -3.90 -19.76 6.79
N LEU A 316 -3.30 -19.62 5.62
CA LEU A 316 -3.64 -20.44 4.46
C LEU A 316 -2.90 -21.77 4.60
N LYS A 317 -3.66 -22.86 4.75
CA LYS A 317 -3.10 -24.21 4.69
C LYS A 317 -2.94 -24.69 3.23
N HIS A 318 -2.22 -25.78 3.02
CA HIS A 318 -2.05 -26.42 1.70
C HIS A 318 -3.37 -26.75 0.97
N ASP A 319 -4.50 -26.82 1.69
CA ASP A 319 -5.83 -27.10 1.16
C ASP A 319 -6.67 -25.84 0.86
N GLY A 320 -6.15 -24.64 1.14
CA GLY A 320 -6.88 -23.37 0.99
C GLY A 320 -7.75 -22.98 2.18
N SER A 321 -7.71 -23.73 3.28
CA SER A 321 -8.47 -23.40 4.49
C SER A 321 -7.86 -22.23 5.26
N THR A 322 -8.75 -21.41 5.82
CA THR A 322 -8.41 -20.22 6.60
C THR A 322 -8.79 -20.41 8.07
N VAL A 323 -7.86 -20.08 8.96
CA VAL A 323 -8.11 -20.00 10.41
C VAL A 323 -7.88 -18.57 10.87
N THR A 324 -8.88 -17.95 11.51
CA THR A 324 -8.78 -16.57 12.05
C THR A 324 -8.72 -16.61 13.58
N TRP A 325 -7.88 -15.80 14.20
CA TRP A 325 -7.84 -15.67 15.66
C TRP A 325 -7.30 -14.30 16.07
N GLY A 326 -7.94 -13.62 17.02
CA GLY A 326 -7.62 -12.22 17.31
C GLY A 326 -8.48 -11.63 18.41
N SER A 327 -8.33 -10.32 18.66
CA SER A 327 -8.65 -9.66 19.94
C SER A 327 -9.93 -10.15 20.63
N SER A 328 -9.74 -10.70 21.82
CA SER A 328 -10.77 -11.22 22.73
C SER A 328 -11.61 -10.15 23.42
N CYS A 329 -11.39 -8.86 23.14
CA CYS A 329 -12.15 -7.77 23.76
C CYS A 329 -13.65 -7.85 23.44
N PHE A 330 -14.03 -8.55 22.37
CA PHE A 330 -15.41 -8.94 22.12
C PHE A 330 -15.46 -10.37 21.60
N LEU A 331 -16.17 -11.27 22.30
CA LEU A 331 -16.49 -12.67 21.95
C LEU A 331 -17.22 -12.86 20.60
N ARG A 332 -17.05 -11.95 19.63
CA ARG A 332 -17.71 -11.93 18.31
C ARG A 332 -16.75 -11.98 17.12
N GLY A 333 -15.43 -11.88 17.33
CA GLY A 333 -14.42 -11.97 16.25
C GLY A 333 -14.01 -13.38 15.85
N ASP A 334 -14.44 -14.41 16.58
CA ASP A 334 -14.17 -15.81 16.26
C ASP A 334 -14.88 -16.24 14.99
N SER A 335 -14.13 -16.79 14.02
CA SER A 335 -14.69 -17.34 12.78
C SER A 335 -15.33 -18.71 12.95
N ALA A 336 -15.40 -19.27 14.16
CA ALA A 336 -16.03 -20.57 14.43
C ALA A 336 -17.43 -20.70 13.79
N LEU A 337 -18.22 -19.63 13.80
CA LEU A 337 -19.57 -19.61 13.20
C LEU A 337 -19.59 -19.59 11.67
N VAL A 338 -18.52 -19.12 11.04
CA VAL A 338 -18.38 -19.02 9.58
C VAL A 338 -17.31 -19.98 9.03
N ARG A 339 -16.80 -20.88 9.86
CA ARG A 339 -15.65 -21.75 9.57
C ARG A 339 -15.83 -22.53 8.29
N GLU A 340 -16.98 -23.16 8.09
CA GLU A 340 -17.27 -23.95 6.89
C GLU A 340 -17.23 -23.09 5.61
N GLN A 341 -17.59 -21.81 5.72
CA GLN A 341 -17.60 -20.87 4.59
C GLN A 341 -16.19 -20.36 4.24
N LEU A 342 -15.23 -20.46 5.17
CA LEU A 342 -13.84 -20.03 5.03
C LEU A 342 -12.86 -21.19 4.74
N GLN A 343 -13.38 -22.39 4.46
CA GLN A 343 -12.55 -23.58 4.22
C GLN A 343 -11.83 -23.58 2.87
N ILE A 344 -12.33 -22.85 1.86
CA ILE A 344 -11.72 -22.81 0.53
C ILE A 344 -11.93 -21.46 -0.15
N GLY A 345 -10.94 -21.06 -0.95
CA GLY A 345 -11.04 -19.95 -1.89
C GLY A 345 -11.23 -18.60 -1.22
N VAL A 346 -10.52 -18.29 -0.14
CA VAL A 346 -10.43 -16.93 0.42
C VAL A 346 -9.33 -16.17 -0.32
N GLN A 347 -9.67 -15.04 -0.93
CA GLN A 347 -8.77 -14.20 -1.72
C GLN A 347 -8.27 -12.97 -0.93
N GLN A 348 -9.16 -12.30 -0.18
CA GLN A 348 -8.83 -11.08 0.57
C GLN A 348 -9.56 -11.07 1.91
N LEU A 349 -8.91 -10.54 2.95
CA LEU A 349 -9.51 -10.28 4.26
C LEU A 349 -9.45 -8.79 4.58
N CYS A 350 -10.51 -8.24 5.16
CA CYS A 350 -10.55 -6.86 5.65
C CYS A 350 -11.19 -6.81 7.05
N SER A 351 -10.87 -5.77 7.81
CA SER A 351 -11.46 -5.52 9.13
C SER A 351 -11.85 -4.05 9.31
N THR A 352 -12.89 -3.83 10.10
CA THR A 352 -13.14 -2.59 10.83
C THR A 352 -12.61 -2.76 12.26
N ASP A 353 -12.86 -1.81 13.16
CA ASP A 353 -12.40 -1.93 14.55
C ASP A 353 -12.99 -3.15 15.27
N ASN A 354 -14.19 -3.58 14.87
CA ASN A 354 -14.95 -4.62 15.57
C ASN A 354 -15.65 -5.63 14.64
N ALA A 355 -15.36 -5.64 13.34
CA ALA A 355 -15.93 -6.58 12.40
C ALA A 355 -14.95 -6.99 11.29
N TYR A 356 -15.27 -8.11 10.63
CA TYR A 356 -14.40 -8.74 9.65
C TYR A 356 -15.19 -9.14 8.42
N THR A 357 -14.47 -9.22 7.30
CA THR A 357 -15.01 -9.70 6.05
C THR A 357 -13.96 -10.47 5.26
N ALA A 358 -14.38 -11.55 4.62
CA ALA A 358 -13.60 -12.33 3.67
C ALA A 358 -14.22 -12.22 2.28
N LEU A 359 -13.39 -11.87 1.30
CA LEU A 359 -13.69 -11.99 -0.11
C LEU A 359 -13.18 -13.34 -0.61
N LYS A 360 -14.04 -14.09 -1.28
CA LYS A 360 -13.70 -15.38 -1.87
C LYS A 360 -13.33 -15.27 -3.36
N GLU A 361 -12.60 -16.25 -3.87
CA GLU A 361 -12.18 -16.37 -5.27
C GLU A 361 -13.37 -16.42 -6.26
N ASP A 362 -14.52 -16.91 -5.78
CA ASP A 362 -15.79 -16.90 -6.52
C ASP A 362 -16.50 -15.52 -6.51
N GLY A 363 -15.89 -14.51 -5.89
CA GLY A 363 -16.40 -13.17 -5.74
C GLY A 363 -17.50 -13.03 -4.67
N SER A 364 -17.75 -14.05 -3.85
CA SER A 364 -18.68 -13.98 -2.72
C SER A 364 -18.03 -13.40 -1.47
N VAL A 365 -18.85 -12.85 -0.58
CA VAL A 365 -18.42 -12.16 0.64
C VAL A 365 -19.03 -12.81 1.87
N VAL A 366 -18.19 -13.03 2.88
CA VAL A 366 -18.56 -13.58 4.20
C VAL A 366 -18.18 -12.57 5.27
N THR A 367 -19.12 -12.18 6.13
CA THR A 367 -18.88 -11.23 7.24
C THR A 367 -19.13 -11.86 8.60
N TRP A 368 -18.40 -11.42 9.61
CA TRP A 368 -18.64 -11.77 11.02
C TRP A 368 -18.16 -10.64 11.94
N GLY A 369 -18.51 -10.70 13.23
CA GLY A 369 -18.18 -9.65 14.20
C GLY A 369 -19.37 -8.82 14.66
N ASN A 370 -19.10 -7.57 15.06
CA ASN A 370 -20.12 -6.63 15.50
C ASN A 370 -20.95 -6.14 14.31
N SER A 371 -22.26 -6.40 14.33
CA SER A 371 -23.19 -6.00 13.27
C SER A 371 -23.26 -4.49 13.06
N LEU A 372 -23.08 -3.67 14.11
CA LEU A 372 -23.04 -2.20 14.00
C LEU A 372 -21.80 -1.70 13.24
N CYS A 373 -20.73 -2.49 13.20
CA CYS A 373 -19.48 -2.18 12.51
C CYS A 373 -19.33 -2.93 11.18
N GLY A 374 -20.41 -3.52 10.66
CA GLY A 374 -20.41 -4.23 9.38
C GLY A 374 -20.18 -5.75 9.46
N GLY A 375 -20.25 -6.35 10.66
CA GLY A 375 -20.13 -7.80 10.85
C GLY A 375 -21.36 -8.59 10.38
N ASP A 376 -22.42 -7.90 9.98
CA ASP A 376 -23.62 -8.48 9.36
C ASP A 376 -23.92 -7.72 8.05
N CYS A 377 -23.82 -8.43 6.93
CA CYS A 377 -24.17 -7.91 5.60
C CYS A 377 -25.45 -8.53 5.02
N ALA A 378 -26.29 -9.21 5.80
CA ALA A 378 -27.48 -9.92 5.30
C ALA A 378 -28.42 -9.02 4.46
N ARG A 379 -28.50 -7.72 4.79
CA ARG A 379 -29.29 -6.72 4.05
C ARG A 379 -28.79 -6.45 2.62
N VAL A 380 -27.49 -6.62 2.39
CA VAL A 380 -26.82 -6.34 1.11
C VAL A 380 -26.24 -7.59 0.46
N GLN A 381 -26.33 -8.76 1.10
CA GLN A 381 -25.76 -10.03 0.63
C GLN A 381 -26.15 -10.36 -0.83
N ALA A 382 -27.40 -10.08 -1.22
CA ALA A 382 -27.87 -10.33 -2.58
C ALA A 382 -27.18 -9.47 -3.65
N GLN A 383 -26.60 -8.33 -3.26
CA GLN A 383 -25.88 -7.38 -4.10
C GLN A 383 -24.36 -7.69 -4.15
N LEU A 384 -23.83 -8.39 -3.15
CA LEU A 384 -22.41 -8.78 -3.03
C LEU A 384 -22.10 -10.00 -3.91
N LYS A 385 -22.17 -9.82 -5.23
CA LYS A 385 -21.84 -10.84 -6.24
C LYS A 385 -20.71 -10.34 -7.11
N SER A 386 -19.77 -11.22 -7.45
CA SER A 386 -18.62 -10.88 -8.29
C SER A 386 -17.85 -9.67 -7.73
N VAL A 387 -17.63 -9.68 -6.41
CA VAL A 387 -16.83 -8.66 -5.73
C VAL A 387 -15.37 -8.88 -6.08
N ARG A 388 -14.66 -7.80 -6.40
CA ARG A 388 -13.23 -7.83 -6.74
C ARG A 388 -12.32 -7.21 -5.69
N ARG A 389 -12.87 -6.32 -4.86
CA ARG A 389 -12.13 -5.63 -3.80
C ARG A 389 -13.08 -5.15 -2.71
N ILE A 390 -12.60 -5.19 -1.47
CA ILE A 390 -13.26 -4.59 -0.32
C ILE A 390 -12.31 -3.58 0.34
N CYS A 391 -12.86 -2.45 0.77
CA CYS A 391 -12.20 -1.41 1.55
C CYS A 391 -12.98 -1.17 2.86
N ALA A 392 -12.32 -0.69 3.91
CA ALA A 392 -12.93 -0.50 5.23
C ALA A 392 -12.57 0.88 5.83
N THR A 393 -13.53 1.48 6.54
CA THR A 393 -13.28 2.53 7.55
C THR A 393 -13.17 1.90 8.94
N THR A 394 -13.20 2.68 10.02
CA THR A 394 -13.21 2.11 11.39
C THR A 394 -14.50 1.36 11.73
N ALA A 395 -15.59 1.54 10.97
CA ALA A 395 -16.87 0.89 11.27
C ALA A 395 -17.78 0.59 10.06
N ALA A 396 -17.30 0.74 8.82
CA ALA A 396 -18.05 0.42 7.62
C ALA A 396 -17.17 -0.21 6.55
N PHE A 397 -17.80 -0.91 5.61
CA PHE A 397 -17.15 -1.53 4.46
C PHE A 397 -17.77 -1.02 3.15
N ALA A 398 -16.94 -0.99 2.11
CA ALA A 398 -17.35 -0.73 0.73
C ALA A 398 -16.73 -1.79 -0.18
N ALA A 399 -17.59 -2.53 -0.91
CA ALA A 399 -17.18 -3.54 -1.88
C ALA A 399 -17.36 -3.00 -3.30
N VAL A 400 -16.35 -3.22 -4.15
CA VAL A 400 -16.42 -2.95 -5.59
C VAL A 400 -16.66 -4.27 -6.31
N THR A 401 -17.65 -4.31 -7.20
CA THR A 401 -17.93 -5.48 -8.06
C THR A 401 -17.23 -5.38 -9.41
N ASP A 402 -17.25 -6.47 -10.19
CA ASP A 402 -16.68 -6.54 -11.53
C ASP A 402 -17.30 -5.54 -12.53
N CYS A 403 -18.57 -5.17 -12.34
CA CYS A 403 -19.20 -4.13 -13.15
C CYS A 403 -18.86 -2.69 -12.69
N GLY A 404 -17.98 -2.55 -11.68
CA GLY A 404 -17.63 -1.25 -11.09
C GLY A 404 -18.74 -0.64 -10.26
N CYS A 405 -19.69 -1.44 -9.77
CA CYS A 405 -20.71 -1.01 -8.81
C CYS A 405 -20.13 -1.06 -7.39
N VAL A 406 -20.55 -0.14 -6.52
CA VAL A 406 -20.18 -0.12 -5.10
C VAL A 406 -21.36 -0.48 -4.22
N VAL A 407 -21.13 -1.43 -3.32
CA VAL A 407 -22.07 -1.85 -2.28
C VAL A 407 -21.46 -1.54 -0.91
N THR A 408 -22.18 -0.82 -0.07
CA THR A 408 -21.71 -0.39 1.26
C THR A 408 -22.55 -1.00 2.37
N TRP A 409 -21.93 -1.23 3.53
CA TRP A 409 -22.61 -1.68 4.75
C TRP A 409 -21.82 -1.32 6.02
N GLY A 410 -22.46 -1.46 7.17
CA GLY A 410 -21.90 -1.07 8.48
C GLY A 410 -22.46 0.25 8.98
N HIS A 411 -21.69 0.98 9.79
CA HIS A 411 -22.18 2.17 10.47
C HIS A 411 -22.51 3.29 9.46
N PRO A 412 -23.76 3.82 9.43
CA PRO A 412 -24.18 4.81 8.43
C PRO A 412 -23.28 6.04 8.35
N SER A 413 -22.98 6.68 9.47
CA SER A 413 -22.16 7.90 9.50
C SER A 413 -20.66 7.68 9.25
N ARG A 414 -20.21 6.43 9.15
CA ARG A 414 -18.81 6.07 8.86
C ARG A 414 -18.64 5.55 7.43
N GLY A 415 -19.60 5.83 6.55
CA GLY A 415 -19.58 5.43 5.14
C GLY A 415 -20.42 4.20 4.80
N GLY A 416 -21.14 3.62 5.77
CA GLY A 416 -22.07 2.50 5.54
C GLY A 416 -23.37 2.90 4.85
N ASP A 417 -23.66 4.20 4.76
CA ASP A 417 -24.76 4.75 3.97
C ASP A 417 -24.21 5.54 2.76
N SER A 418 -24.40 4.99 1.55
CA SER A 418 -24.05 5.64 0.29
C SER A 418 -25.27 6.12 -0.51
N THR A 419 -26.47 6.17 0.10
CA THR A 419 -27.72 6.47 -0.61
C THR A 419 -27.69 7.78 -1.39
N ALA A 420 -27.07 8.83 -0.84
CA ALA A 420 -26.94 10.14 -1.47
C ALA A 420 -26.12 10.12 -2.78
N VAL A 421 -25.17 9.19 -2.92
CA VAL A 421 -24.27 9.07 -4.08
C VAL A 421 -24.50 7.79 -4.88
N GLN A 422 -25.52 7.00 -4.53
CA GLN A 422 -25.72 5.64 -5.05
C GLN A 422 -25.81 5.58 -6.59
N GLU A 423 -26.39 6.61 -7.21
CA GLU A 423 -26.47 6.72 -8.68
C GLU A 423 -25.08 6.78 -9.32
N GLN A 424 -24.16 7.53 -8.72
CA GLN A 424 -22.80 7.74 -9.22
C GLN A 424 -21.93 6.50 -9.02
N LEU A 425 -22.32 5.63 -8.09
CA LEU A 425 -21.60 4.41 -7.70
C LEU A 425 -22.13 3.14 -8.39
N ARG A 426 -23.02 3.26 -9.40
CA ARG A 426 -23.60 2.09 -10.08
C ARG A 426 -22.65 1.39 -11.05
N SER A 427 -21.65 2.09 -11.56
CA SER A 427 -20.69 1.57 -12.53
C SER A 427 -19.45 2.45 -12.62
N GLY A 428 -18.39 1.90 -13.22
CA GLY A 428 -17.19 2.65 -13.57
C GLY A 428 -16.25 2.92 -12.40
N VAL A 429 -16.56 2.50 -11.16
CA VAL A 429 -15.62 2.66 -10.04
C VAL A 429 -14.44 1.72 -10.19
N GLN A 430 -13.24 2.27 -10.27
CA GLN A 430 -11.98 1.54 -10.40
C GLN A 430 -11.34 1.24 -9.04
N HIS A 431 -11.30 2.22 -8.14
CA HIS A 431 -10.61 2.13 -6.85
C HIS A 431 -11.39 2.86 -5.76
N ILE A 432 -11.29 2.40 -4.51
CA ILE A 432 -11.82 3.08 -3.31
C ILE A 432 -10.67 3.27 -2.33
N CYS A 433 -10.58 4.46 -1.74
CA CYS A 433 -9.74 4.78 -0.60
C CYS A 433 -10.60 5.18 0.59
N ALA A 434 -10.11 4.97 1.81
CA ALA A 434 -10.86 5.17 3.03
C ALA A 434 -10.06 6.00 4.06
N THR A 435 -10.73 6.95 4.70
CA THR A 435 -10.26 7.56 5.96
C THR A 435 -10.87 6.82 7.14
N ASN A 436 -10.70 7.33 8.37
CA ASN A 436 -11.37 6.78 9.54
C ASN A 436 -12.91 6.78 9.44
N ALA A 437 -13.52 7.62 8.59
CA ALA A 437 -14.98 7.80 8.60
C ALA A 437 -15.63 8.07 7.24
N ALA A 438 -14.84 8.09 6.17
CA ALA A 438 -15.32 8.39 4.83
C ALA A 438 -14.60 7.53 3.79
N PHE A 439 -15.23 7.43 2.63
CA PHE A 439 -14.68 6.79 1.45
C PHE A 439 -14.60 7.79 0.30
N ALA A 440 -13.65 7.55 -0.59
CA ALA A 440 -13.55 8.23 -1.88
C ALA A 440 -13.27 7.20 -2.98
N ALA A 441 -14.09 7.22 -4.03
CA ALA A 441 -14.01 6.32 -5.18
C ALA A 441 -13.48 7.06 -6.41
N VAL A 442 -12.47 6.49 -7.07
CA VAL A 442 -11.99 6.92 -8.39
C VAL A 442 -12.73 6.13 -9.47
N LYS A 443 -13.31 6.83 -10.44
CA LYS A 443 -14.00 6.25 -11.60
C LYS A 443 -13.10 6.15 -12.82
N ASP A 444 -13.53 5.37 -13.81
CA ASP A 444 -12.85 5.13 -15.08
C ASP A 444 -12.71 6.35 -15.99
N ASP A 445 -13.63 7.30 -15.86
CA ASP A 445 -13.55 8.64 -16.45
C ASP A 445 -12.62 9.60 -15.67
N GLY A 446 -11.95 9.11 -14.63
CA GLY A 446 -11.07 9.89 -13.77
C GLY A 446 -11.80 10.86 -12.84
N SER A 447 -13.13 10.75 -12.70
CA SER A 447 -13.90 11.50 -11.69
C SER A 447 -13.83 10.86 -10.31
N VAL A 448 -14.06 11.64 -9.26
CA VAL A 448 -14.09 11.16 -7.87
C VAL A 448 -15.45 11.37 -7.23
N VAL A 449 -15.89 10.36 -6.47
CA VAL A 449 -17.10 10.41 -5.65
C VAL A 449 -16.73 10.11 -4.20
N SER A 450 -17.04 11.03 -3.27
CA SER A 450 -16.83 10.83 -1.84
C SER A 450 -18.15 10.65 -1.08
N TRP A 451 -18.11 9.90 0.03
CA TRP A 451 -19.25 9.77 0.95
C TRP A 451 -18.79 9.37 2.35
N GLY A 452 -19.70 9.49 3.33
CA GLY A 452 -19.43 9.26 4.75
C GLY A 452 -19.46 10.57 5.54
N HIS A 453 -18.69 10.64 6.63
CA HIS A 453 -18.70 11.84 7.47
C HIS A 453 -18.07 13.04 6.75
N SER A 454 -18.77 14.19 6.71
CA SER A 454 -18.34 15.40 5.99
C SER A 454 -16.94 15.87 6.43
N GLU A 455 -16.74 16.05 7.75
CA GLU A 455 -15.46 16.50 8.33
C GLU A 455 -14.27 15.55 8.09
N PHE A 456 -14.52 14.29 7.67
CA PHE A 456 -13.46 13.31 7.40
C PHE A 456 -13.28 13.03 5.91
N GLY A 457 -13.72 13.97 5.05
CA GLY A 457 -13.56 13.89 3.59
C GLY A 457 -14.75 13.25 2.87
N GLY A 458 -15.87 13.03 3.56
CA GLY A 458 -17.11 12.55 2.93
C GLY A 458 -17.74 13.57 1.99
N ASP A 459 -17.48 14.86 2.22
CA ASP A 459 -17.91 15.96 1.35
C ASP A 459 -16.73 16.51 0.53
N SER A 460 -16.88 16.51 -0.79
CA SER A 460 -15.91 17.03 -1.76
C SER A 460 -16.49 18.13 -2.66
N GLU A 461 -17.67 18.69 -2.33
CA GLU A 461 -18.35 19.66 -3.20
C GLU A 461 -17.48 20.90 -3.48
N ALA A 462 -16.68 21.33 -2.49
CA ALA A 462 -15.77 22.47 -2.63
C ALA A 462 -14.70 22.30 -3.73
N VAL A 463 -14.27 21.07 -4.00
CA VAL A 463 -13.24 20.71 -5.00
C VAL A 463 -13.80 19.91 -6.17
N ARG A 464 -15.13 19.83 -6.29
CA ARG A 464 -15.83 19.00 -7.28
C ARG A 464 -15.39 19.25 -8.72
N ARG A 465 -15.09 20.51 -9.07
CA ARG A 465 -14.64 20.87 -10.43
C ARG A 465 -13.26 20.30 -10.73
N ASP A 466 -12.39 20.24 -9.73
CA ASP A 466 -11.03 19.73 -9.90
C ASP A 466 -11.00 18.20 -9.90
N LEU A 467 -11.98 17.58 -9.24
CA LEU A 467 -12.21 16.14 -9.16
C LEU A 467 -13.13 15.56 -10.24
N SER A 468 -13.54 16.35 -11.24
CA SER A 468 -14.49 15.89 -12.26
C SER A 468 -13.85 15.00 -13.34
N SER A 469 -12.52 14.99 -13.46
CA SER A 469 -11.79 14.19 -14.45
C SER A 469 -10.28 14.19 -14.18
N GLY A 470 -9.58 13.19 -14.72
CA GLY A 470 -8.13 13.13 -14.74
C GLY A 470 -7.47 12.81 -13.39
N VAL A 471 -8.23 12.29 -12.42
CA VAL A 471 -7.67 11.73 -11.18
C VAL A 471 -7.20 10.30 -11.43
N LEU A 472 -5.95 10.01 -11.07
CA LEU A 472 -5.35 8.68 -11.18
C LEU A 472 -5.41 7.92 -9.86
N HIS A 473 -5.07 8.58 -8.75
CA HIS A 473 -4.99 7.97 -7.44
C HIS A 473 -5.50 8.88 -6.34
N ILE A 474 -6.02 8.29 -5.26
CA ILE A 474 -6.39 8.98 -4.03
C ILE A 474 -5.56 8.41 -2.89
N PHE A 475 -5.06 9.27 -2.01
CA PHE A 475 -4.42 8.95 -0.76
C PHE A 475 -5.23 9.55 0.38
N SER A 476 -5.08 9.01 1.59
CA SER A 476 -5.88 9.40 2.76
C SER A 476 -5.05 9.47 4.02
N THR A 477 -5.33 10.42 4.90
CA THR A 477 -4.82 10.42 6.28
C THR A 477 -5.80 9.73 7.22
N LEU A 478 -5.28 9.20 8.34
CA LEU A 478 -6.11 8.72 9.44
C LEU A 478 -6.99 9.86 10.01
N GLY A 479 -6.48 11.10 10.00
CA GLY A 479 -7.20 12.28 10.46
C GLY A 479 -8.40 12.70 9.61
N GLY A 480 -8.67 12.07 8.46
CA GLY A 480 -9.86 12.39 7.67
C GLY A 480 -9.64 13.40 6.56
N ALA A 481 -8.45 13.43 5.95
CA ALA A 481 -8.21 14.15 4.71
C ALA A 481 -7.92 13.17 3.56
N PHE A 482 -8.24 13.61 2.35
CA PHE A 482 -7.87 12.94 1.11
C PHE A 482 -6.98 13.84 0.26
N ALA A 483 -6.14 13.21 -0.55
CA ALA A 483 -5.31 13.85 -1.57
C ALA A 483 -5.42 13.07 -2.88
N ALA A 484 -5.99 13.67 -3.92
CA ALA A 484 -6.07 13.11 -5.26
C ALA A 484 -4.88 13.58 -6.11
N VAL A 485 -4.19 12.63 -6.74
CA VAL A 485 -3.12 12.90 -7.72
C VAL A 485 -3.71 12.80 -9.12
N LYS A 486 -3.50 13.84 -9.92
CA LYS A 486 -4.02 13.95 -11.29
C LYS A 486 -2.98 13.56 -12.35
N GLU A 487 -3.45 13.31 -13.57
CA GLU A 487 -2.64 12.98 -14.74
C GLU A 487 -1.55 14.02 -15.07
N ASP A 488 -1.82 15.28 -14.78
CA ASP A 488 -0.88 16.39 -14.95
C ASP A 488 0.13 16.52 -13.80
N GLY A 489 0.06 15.62 -12.81
CA GLY A 489 0.90 15.63 -11.61
C GLY A 489 0.44 16.60 -10.52
N SER A 490 -0.65 17.35 -10.74
CA SER A 490 -1.23 18.20 -9.70
C SER A 490 -1.90 17.36 -8.60
N VAL A 491 -1.98 17.95 -7.40
CA VAL A 491 -2.60 17.33 -6.23
C VAL A 491 -3.78 18.19 -5.79
N VAL A 492 -4.93 17.56 -5.57
CA VAL A 492 -6.15 18.19 -5.05
C VAL A 492 -6.45 17.56 -3.69
N THR A 493 -6.61 18.37 -2.65
CA THR A 493 -6.91 17.86 -1.29
C THR A 493 -8.28 18.30 -0.81
N TRP A 494 -8.90 17.49 0.05
CA TRP A 494 -10.16 17.82 0.73
C TRP A 494 -10.31 17.02 2.04
N GLY A 495 -11.32 17.34 2.82
CA GLY A 495 -11.55 16.77 4.16
C GLY A 495 -11.09 17.70 5.27
N HIS A 496 -10.72 17.16 6.43
CA HIS A 496 -10.43 17.98 7.61
C HIS A 496 -9.26 18.95 7.33
N PRO A 497 -9.46 20.29 7.44
CA PRO A 497 -8.43 21.27 7.12
C PRO A 497 -7.13 21.04 7.89
N ASP A 498 -7.25 20.81 9.20
CA ASP A 498 -6.08 20.61 10.08
C ASP A 498 -5.35 19.27 9.85
N ASN A 499 -5.96 18.32 9.11
CA ASN A 499 -5.35 17.01 8.84
C ASN A 499 -4.85 16.86 7.41
N GLY A 500 -4.55 17.98 6.73
CA GLY A 500 -4.04 18.01 5.36
C GLY A 500 -5.12 18.14 4.29
N GLY A 501 -6.38 18.39 4.67
CA GLY A 501 -7.51 18.60 3.77
C GLY A 501 -7.52 19.95 3.07
N SER A 502 -6.53 20.80 3.32
CA SER A 502 -6.34 22.08 2.63
C SER A 502 -4.86 22.24 2.23
N LEU A 503 -4.61 22.54 0.95
CA LEU A 503 -3.31 23.00 0.47
C LEU A 503 -3.17 24.48 0.82
N SER A 504 -2.17 24.83 1.63
CA SER A 504 -1.80 26.21 1.95
C SER A 504 -0.94 26.84 0.87
#